data_AF-A0A1U8LUQ1-F1
#
_entry.id   AF-A0A1U8LUQ1-F1
#
_cell.length_a   1.000
_cell.length_b   1.000
_cell.length_c   1.000
_cell.angle_alpha   90.00
_cell.angle_beta   90.00
_cell.angle_gamma   90.00
#
_symmetry.space_group_name_H-M   'P 1'
#
loop_
_entity.id
_entity.type
_entity.pdbx_description
1 polymer ?
#
loop_
_entity_poly.entity_id
_entity_poly.type
_entity_poly.pdbx_seq_one_letter_code
_entity_poly.pdbx_strand_id
1 'polypeptide(L)'
;MGMSTALETLCGQSYGAKQYHMLGTHTQRAMLILSLITIPLAIIVANTGSILSAVGQDPEISRAAGVYACYMIPTLFAYAILQCLLRFLRTQNNIFPMVLSSGITTLIHIFLCWILVFKLSLGNKGAALAGSISYWINVLMLAFYIKFSPSCVQTWTGFSNESLYEVLPFLRLAVPSAVMVCLESWSFQILVFLSGLLPNPELETSVITICINTTAIILMIPFGLSSAASIRVSNELGAEDPKGARLAVRVVLVLGISQGILVGLALVLMRNVLGYAYSNDASVIRYVSTMVPILAASNIIDGVQCVLSGIVRGCGWQKIGAYINLGSYYLVGIPLSIVLAFVFHIGVMVNNISFIHTYPTFILSAKRMSKFDKSSWRTSSMNQIVFYSLYSKNKQIRSKLISVY
;
A
#
# COMPACT_ATOMS: atom_id res chain seq x y z
N MET A 1 3.72 -5.41 -1.01
CA MET A 1 2.48 -4.59 -1.04
C MET A 1 2.29 -3.87 -2.38
N GLY A 2 3.23 -3.03 -2.83
CA GLY A 2 3.01 -2.24 -4.06
C GLY A 2 2.87 -3.06 -5.35
N MET A 3 3.65 -4.13 -5.56
CA MET A 3 3.48 -4.98 -6.76
C MET A 3 2.12 -5.68 -6.82
N SER A 4 1.57 -6.10 -5.68
CA SER A 4 0.30 -6.81 -5.64
C SER A 4 -0.87 -5.91 -6.01
N THR A 5 -0.77 -4.57 -5.88
CA THR A 5 -1.86 -3.67 -6.28
C THR A 5 -2.13 -3.70 -7.79
N ALA A 6 -1.24 -4.26 -8.61
CA ALA A 6 -1.54 -4.57 -10.02
C ALA A 6 -2.79 -5.48 -10.15
N LEU A 7 -3.05 -6.35 -9.15
CA LEU A 7 -4.27 -7.16 -9.11
C LEU A 7 -5.54 -6.32 -8.92
N GLU A 8 -5.47 -5.14 -8.31
CA GLU A 8 -6.65 -4.25 -8.19
C GLU A 8 -7.15 -3.81 -9.57
N THR A 9 -6.22 -3.61 -10.52
CA THR A 9 -6.55 -3.36 -11.93
C THR A 9 -6.95 -4.65 -12.65
N LEU A 10 -6.06 -5.66 -12.66
CA LEU A 10 -6.23 -6.85 -13.50
C LEU A 10 -7.42 -7.70 -13.06
N CYS A 11 -7.52 -8.05 -11.78
CA CYS A 11 -8.64 -8.82 -11.26
C CYS A 11 -9.93 -8.01 -11.24
N GLY A 12 -9.86 -6.71 -10.93
CA GLY A 12 -11.06 -5.85 -10.91
C GLY A 12 -11.67 -5.64 -12.30
N GLN A 13 -10.86 -5.28 -13.29
CA GLN A 13 -11.34 -5.16 -14.67
C GLN A 13 -11.83 -6.51 -15.23
N SER A 14 -11.15 -7.61 -14.92
CA SER A 14 -11.60 -8.96 -15.31
C SER A 14 -12.95 -9.31 -14.67
N TYR A 15 -13.15 -8.93 -13.41
CA TYR A 15 -14.40 -9.17 -12.69
C TYR A 15 -15.55 -8.36 -13.30
N GLY A 16 -15.32 -7.07 -13.59
CA GLY A 16 -16.26 -6.21 -14.30
C GLY A 16 -16.65 -6.76 -15.68
N ALA A 17 -15.65 -7.28 -16.42
CA ALA A 17 -15.84 -7.90 -17.72
C ALA A 17 -16.43 -9.33 -17.65
N LYS A 18 -16.80 -9.82 -16.45
CA LYS A 18 -17.31 -11.17 -16.19
C LYS A 18 -16.36 -12.30 -16.60
N GLN A 19 -15.07 -12.02 -16.73
CA GLN A 19 -14.01 -13.00 -16.98
C GLN A 19 -13.54 -13.63 -15.67
N TYR A 20 -14.46 -14.29 -14.95
CA TYR A 20 -14.24 -14.72 -13.58
C TYR A 20 -13.02 -15.65 -13.39
N HIS A 21 -12.81 -16.60 -14.30
CA HIS A 21 -11.65 -17.50 -14.25
C HIS A 21 -10.29 -16.77 -14.26
N MET A 22 -10.21 -15.60 -14.91
CA MET A 22 -8.98 -14.83 -15.01
C MET A 22 -8.51 -14.29 -13.65
N LEU A 23 -9.41 -14.13 -12.67
CA LEU A 23 -9.03 -13.68 -11.33
C LEU A 23 -8.09 -14.69 -10.67
N GLY A 24 -8.40 -15.98 -10.78
CA GLY A 24 -7.56 -17.08 -10.28
C GLY A 24 -6.21 -17.09 -10.99
N THR A 25 -6.22 -17.02 -12.33
CA THR A 25 -4.99 -17.00 -13.15
C THR A 25 -4.08 -15.82 -12.81
N HIS A 26 -4.62 -14.60 -12.73
CA HIS A 26 -3.85 -13.40 -12.34
C HIS A 26 -3.30 -13.49 -10.92
N THR A 27 -4.09 -14.00 -9.99
CA THR A 27 -3.69 -14.15 -8.58
C THR A 27 -2.57 -15.17 -8.44
N GLN A 28 -2.66 -16.32 -9.12
CA GLN A 28 -1.59 -17.33 -9.15
C GLN A 28 -0.31 -16.78 -9.74
N ARG A 29 -0.40 -16.07 -10.88
CA ARG A 29 0.74 -15.40 -11.51
C ARG A 29 1.41 -14.42 -10.55
N ALA A 30 0.63 -13.60 -9.87
CA ALA A 30 1.14 -12.66 -8.88
C ALA A 30 1.79 -13.37 -7.68
N MET A 31 1.18 -14.43 -7.14
CA MET A 31 1.79 -15.21 -6.06
C MET A 31 3.16 -15.77 -6.45
N LEU A 32 3.30 -16.31 -7.66
CA LEU A 32 4.56 -16.84 -8.17
C LEU A 32 5.60 -15.73 -8.31
N ILE A 33 5.27 -14.66 -9.04
CA ILE A 33 6.19 -13.54 -9.30
C ILE A 33 6.61 -12.85 -8.01
N LEU A 34 5.67 -12.55 -7.11
CA LEU A 34 5.98 -11.87 -5.85
C LEU A 34 6.80 -12.77 -4.92
N SER A 35 6.57 -14.08 -4.91
CA SER A 35 7.39 -15.02 -4.15
C SER A 35 8.83 -15.06 -4.68
N LEU A 36 9.01 -15.07 -6.00
CA LEU A 36 10.34 -15.01 -6.63
C LEU A 36 11.06 -13.69 -6.33
N ILE A 37 10.36 -12.55 -6.40
CA ILE A 37 10.92 -11.23 -6.05
C ILE A 37 11.21 -11.11 -4.55
N THR A 38 10.52 -11.88 -3.72
CA THR A 38 10.79 -11.92 -2.28
C THR A 38 12.13 -12.58 -1.97
N ILE A 39 12.68 -13.44 -2.84
CA ILE A 39 13.99 -14.08 -2.65
C ILE A 39 15.13 -13.05 -2.55
N PRO A 40 15.37 -12.16 -3.54
CA PRO A 40 16.41 -11.14 -3.40
C PRO A 40 16.15 -10.18 -2.24
N LEU A 41 14.89 -9.87 -1.92
CA LEU A 41 14.54 -9.08 -0.74
C LEU A 41 14.92 -9.79 0.57
N ALA A 42 14.69 -11.10 0.65
CA ALA A 42 15.07 -11.91 1.81
C ALA A 42 16.59 -11.95 1.99
N ILE A 43 17.37 -11.98 0.89
CA ILE A 43 18.84 -11.88 0.94
C ILE A 43 19.26 -10.52 1.52
N ILE A 44 18.65 -9.42 1.08
CA ILE A 44 18.93 -8.08 1.65
C ILE A 44 18.59 -8.06 3.14
N VAL A 45 17.41 -8.58 3.52
CA VAL A 45 16.95 -8.62 4.92
C VAL A 45 17.85 -9.50 5.79
N ALA A 46 18.35 -10.63 5.27
CA ALA A 46 19.31 -11.47 5.98
C ALA A 46 20.64 -10.75 6.29
N ASN A 47 21.01 -9.78 5.45
CA ASN A 47 22.22 -8.99 5.61
C ASN A 47 22.00 -7.66 6.37
N THR A 48 20.81 -7.44 6.95
CA THR A 48 20.47 -6.17 7.64
C THR A 48 21.51 -5.77 8.68
N GLY A 49 22.01 -6.71 9.49
CA GLY A 49 23.01 -6.40 10.51
C GLY A 49 24.32 -5.87 9.90
N SER A 50 24.86 -6.56 8.90
CA SER A 50 26.06 -6.13 8.18
C SER A 50 25.87 -4.80 7.46
N ILE A 51 24.69 -4.58 6.86
CA ILE A 51 24.36 -3.32 6.18
C ILE A 51 24.35 -2.17 7.19
N LEU A 52 23.71 -2.34 8.35
CA LEU A 52 23.66 -1.33 9.42
C LEU A 52 25.05 -1.02 9.98
N SER A 53 25.87 -2.05 10.24
CA SER A 53 27.26 -1.86 10.65
C SER A 53 28.07 -1.09 9.60
N ALA A 54 27.88 -1.40 8.31
CA ALA A 54 28.60 -0.75 7.21
C ALA A 54 28.26 0.73 7.04
N VAL A 55 27.04 1.15 7.39
CA VAL A 55 26.62 2.57 7.39
C VAL A 55 26.93 3.27 8.73
N GLY A 56 27.70 2.64 9.60
CA GLY A 56 28.22 3.25 10.84
C GLY A 56 27.26 3.20 12.03
N GLN A 57 26.26 2.31 12.04
CA GLN A 57 25.42 2.09 13.22
C GLN A 57 26.17 1.34 14.31
N ASP A 58 25.71 1.50 15.55
CA ASP A 58 26.25 0.79 16.71
C ASP A 58 26.29 -0.74 16.48
N PRO A 59 27.40 -1.44 16.80
CA PRO A 59 27.53 -2.86 16.55
C PRO A 59 26.47 -3.73 17.26
N GLU A 60 26.07 -3.39 18.48
CA GLU A 60 25.07 -4.15 19.23
C GLU A 60 23.66 -3.93 18.68
N ILE A 61 23.32 -2.68 18.31
CA ILE A 61 22.07 -2.37 17.62
C ILE A 61 22.00 -3.10 16.28
N SER A 62 23.08 -3.04 15.50
CA SER A 62 23.17 -3.70 14.19
C SER A 62 23.01 -5.21 14.31
N ARG A 63 23.67 -5.83 15.30
CA ARG A 63 23.54 -7.27 15.60
C ARG A 63 22.11 -7.63 16.00
N ALA A 64 21.50 -6.87 16.90
CA ALA A 64 20.13 -7.11 17.35
C ALA A 64 19.10 -6.97 16.22
N ALA A 65 19.23 -5.92 15.40
CA ALA A 65 18.39 -5.69 14.23
C ALA A 65 18.56 -6.78 13.17
N GLY A 66 19.80 -7.22 12.90
CA GLY A 66 20.08 -8.31 11.98
C GLY A 66 19.44 -9.62 12.41
N VAL A 67 19.53 -9.98 13.69
CA VAL A 67 18.87 -11.17 14.24
C VAL A 67 17.36 -11.06 14.10
N TYR A 68 16.76 -9.93 14.47
CA TYR A 68 15.31 -9.72 14.33
C TYR A 68 14.87 -9.83 12.85
N ALA A 69 15.60 -9.20 11.94
CA ALA A 69 15.35 -9.22 10.50
C ALA A 69 15.38 -10.65 9.92
N CYS A 70 16.35 -11.48 10.32
CA CYS A 70 16.42 -12.88 9.91
C CYS A 70 15.18 -13.68 10.32
N TYR A 71 14.67 -13.47 11.55
CA TYR A 71 13.44 -14.13 12.01
C TYR A 71 12.17 -13.61 11.32
N MET A 72 12.23 -12.42 10.70
CA MET A 72 11.13 -11.89 9.89
C MET A 72 11.11 -12.42 8.45
N ILE A 73 12.16 -13.09 7.96
CA ILE A 73 12.22 -13.56 6.56
C ILE A 73 10.99 -14.38 6.15
N PRO A 74 10.50 -15.37 6.93
CA PRO A 74 9.33 -16.14 6.52
C PRO A 74 8.05 -15.30 6.47
N THR A 75 7.99 -14.21 7.23
CA THR A 75 6.90 -13.22 7.15
C THR A 75 6.83 -12.59 5.76
N LEU A 76 7.97 -12.32 5.11
CA LEU A 76 7.99 -11.69 3.79
C LEU A 76 7.24 -12.54 2.75
N PHE A 77 7.49 -13.85 2.76
CA PHE A 77 6.84 -14.81 1.85
C PHE A 77 5.34 -14.94 2.16
N ALA A 78 4.98 -15.08 3.44
CA ALA A 78 3.58 -15.10 3.86
C ALA A 78 2.85 -13.82 3.41
N TYR A 79 3.48 -12.67 3.61
CA TYR A 79 2.91 -11.38 3.26
C TYR A 79 2.76 -11.22 1.74
N ALA A 80 3.72 -11.69 0.94
CA ALA A 80 3.61 -11.69 -0.52
C ALA A 80 2.37 -12.45 -1.00
N ILE A 81 2.15 -13.66 -0.47
CA ILE A 81 0.98 -14.50 -0.79
C ILE A 81 -0.31 -13.85 -0.27
N LEU A 82 -0.31 -13.44 1.01
CA LEU A 82 -1.47 -12.83 1.65
C LEU A 82 -1.98 -11.63 0.86
N GLN A 83 -1.08 -10.75 0.43
CA GLN A 83 -1.46 -9.57 -0.34
C GLN A 83 -2.11 -9.90 -1.68
N CYS A 84 -1.80 -11.04 -2.29
CA CYS A 84 -2.48 -11.54 -3.49
C CYS A 84 -3.88 -12.07 -3.16
N LEU A 85 -4.01 -12.91 -2.12
CA LEU A 85 -5.30 -13.48 -1.70
C LEU A 85 -6.30 -12.40 -1.26
N LEU A 86 -5.84 -11.40 -0.50
CA LEU A 86 -6.67 -10.26 -0.10
C LEU A 86 -7.23 -9.52 -1.32
N ARG A 87 -6.44 -9.35 -2.38
CA ARG A 87 -6.88 -8.64 -3.59
C ARG A 87 -7.81 -9.48 -4.44
N PHE A 88 -7.56 -10.78 -4.54
CA PHE A 88 -8.47 -11.74 -5.17
C PHE A 88 -9.88 -11.64 -4.58
N LEU A 89 -10.02 -11.60 -3.25
CA LEU A 89 -11.31 -11.50 -2.58
C LEU A 89 -11.92 -10.09 -2.70
N ARG A 90 -11.11 -9.04 -2.46
CA ARG A 90 -11.57 -7.64 -2.52
C ARG A 90 -12.12 -7.26 -3.88
N THR A 91 -11.49 -7.66 -4.98
CA THR A 91 -11.93 -7.26 -6.34
C THR A 91 -13.32 -7.80 -6.69
N GLN A 92 -13.76 -8.85 -5.98
CA GLN A 92 -15.09 -9.45 -6.10
C GLN A 92 -16.10 -8.88 -5.09
N ASN A 93 -15.73 -7.85 -4.32
CA ASN A 93 -16.47 -7.36 -3.15
C ASN A 93 -16.68 -8.39 -2.03
N ASN A 94 -15.87 -9.46 -1.97
CA ASN A 94 -15.96 -10.47 -0.92
C ASN A 94 -15.08 -10.09 0.30
N ILE A 95 -15.54 -9.13 1.10
CA ILE A 95 -14.72 -8.50 2.15
C ILE A 95 -14.83 -9.23 3.49
N PHE A 96 -15.97 -9.85 3.80
CA PHE A 96 -16.24 -10.44 5.11
C PHE A 96 -15.24 -11.53 5.55
N PRO A 97 -14.82 -12.48 4.69
CA PRO A 97 -13.83 -13.49 5.06
C PRO A 97 -12.50 -12.89 5.47
N MET A 98 -12.15 -11.74 4.89
CA MET A 98 -10.92 -11.04 5.21
C MET A 98 -10.99 -10.32 6.54
N VAL A 99 -12.12 -9.71 6.86
CA VAL A 99 -12.34 -9.09 8.18
C VAL A 99 -12.27 -10.17 9.26
N LEU A 100 -12.94 -11.31 9.04
CA LEU A 100 -12.95 -12.43 9.97
C LEU A 100 -11.55 -13.03 10.13
N SER A 101 -10.84 -13.30 9.04
CA SER A 101 -9.49 -13.88 9.10
C SER A 101 -8.50 -12.94 9.79
N SER A 102 -8.54 -11.63 9.48
CA SER A 102 -7.72 -10.63 10.14
C SER A 102 -8.04 -10.53 11.63
N GLY A 103 -9.32 -10.47 12.03
CA GLY A 103 -9.71 -10.42 13.44
C GLY A 103 -9.26 -11.64 14.24
N ILE A 104 -9.49 -12.84 13.72
CA ILE A 104 -9.04 -14.09 14.34
C ILE A 104 -7.50 -14.11 14.43
N THR A 105 -6.81 -13.75 13.35
CA THR A 105 -5.34 -13.70 13.32
C THR A 105 -4.81 -12.72 14.36
N THR A 106 -5.42 -11.55 14.54
CA THR A 106 -5.01 -10.56 15.56
C THR A 106 -5.15 -11.12 16.97
N LEU A 107 -6.24 -11.81 17.28
CA LEU A 107 -6.44 -12.44 18.60
C LEU A 107 -5.40 -13.54 18.86
N ILE A 108 -5.15 -14.38 17.86
CA ILE A 108 -4.11 -15.42 17.94
C ILE A 108 -2.72 -14.77 18.07
N HIS A 109 -2.47 -13.66 17.37
CA HIS A 109 -1.20 -12.95 17.41
C HIS A 109 -0.88 -12.43 18.82
N ILE A 110 -1.85 -11.88 19.54
CA ILE A 110 -1.69 -11.43 20.93
C ILE A 110 -1.23 -12.61 21.81
N PHE A 111 -1.90 -13.76 21.68
CA PHE A 111 -1.55 -14.97 22.41
C PHE A 111 -0.16 -15.51 22.05
N LEU A 112 0.18 -15.55 20.75
CA LEU A 112 1.49 -15.99 20.26
C LEU A 112 2.60 -15.07 20.75
N CYS A 113 2.41 -13.75 20.70
CA CYS A 113 3.36 -12.79 21.27
C CYS A 113 3.58 -13.07 22.75
N TRP A 114 2.51 -13.28 23.52
CA TRP A 114 2.65 -13.57 24.95
C TRP A 114 3.44 -14.86 25.22
N ILE A 115 3.13 -15.95 24.52
CA ILE A 115 3.86 -17.22 24.67
C ILE A 115 5.32 -17.08 24.25
N LEU A 116 5.57 -16.61 23.03
CA LEU A 116 6.90 -16.63 22.44
C LEU A 116 7.83 -15.63 23.12
N VAL A 117 7.34 -14.44 23.47
CA VAL A 117 8.15 -13.40 24.11
C VAL A 117 8.38 -13.71 25.58
N PHE A 118 7.33 -14.02 26.35
CA PHE A 118 7.41 -14.12 27.81
C PHE A 118 7.53 -15.54 28.34
N LYS A 119 6.77 -16.50 27.80
CA LYS A 119 6.79 -17.89 28.33
C LYS A 119 7.97 -18.71 27.84
N LEU A 120 8.34 -18.54 26.57
CA LEU A 120 9.52 -19.18 25.99
C LEU A 120 10.78 -18.31 26.07
N SER A 121 10.66 -17.10 26.63
CA SER A 121 11.77 -16.15 26.82
C SER A 121 12.58 -15.87 25.54
N LEU A 122 11.93 -15.86 24.36
CA LEU A 122 12.61 -15.59 23.09
C LEU A 122 12.79 -14.08 22.82
N GLY A 123 12.26 -13.21 23.68
CA GLY A 123 12.41 -11.76 23.57
C GLY A 123 11.96 -11.23 22.21
N ASN A 124 12.79 -10.38 21.59
CA ASN A 124 12.52 -9.79 20.27
C ASN A 124 12.40 -10.84 19.14
N LYS A 125 13.16 -11.95 19.20
CA LYS A 125 13.03 -13.07 18.24
C LYS A 125 11.64 -13.68 18.31
N GLY A 126 11.11 -13.80 19.53
CA GLY A 126 9.76 -14.27 19.80
C GLY A 126 8.69 -13.40 19.12
N ALA A 127 8.85 -12.08 19.17
CA ALA A 127 7.94 -11.15 18.49
C ALA A 127 7.98 -11.29 16.96
N ALA A 128 9.18 -11.38 16.36
CA ALA A 128 9.34 -11.61 14.92
C ALA A 128 8.70 -12.94 14.48
N LEU A 129 8.94 -14.01 15.24
CA LEU A 129 8.37 -15.34 14.97
C LEU A 129 6.85 -15.36 15.14
N ALA A 130 6.31 -14.69 16.17
CA ALA A 130 4.88 -14.54 16.38
C ALA A 130 4.21 -13.88 15.16
N GLY A 131 4.83 -12.81 14.64
CA GLY A 131 4.39 -12.15 13.41
C GLY A 131 4.35 -13.11 12.22
N SER A 132 5.44 -13.84 12.00
CA SER A 132 5.55 -14.84 10.91
C SER A 132 4.45 -15.90 10.97
N ILE A 133 4.27 -16.53 12.13
CA ILE A 133 3.23 -17.55 12.34
C ILE A 133 1.84 -16.96 12.09
N SER A 134 1.57 -15.76 12.59
CA SER A 134 0.28 -15.08 12.43
C SER A 134 -0.04 -14.81 10.96
N TYR A 135 0.93 -14.33 10.19
CA TYR A 135 0.74 -14.10 8.75
C TYR A 135 0.49 -15.40 7.99
N TRP A 136 1.19 -16.49 8.30
CA TRP A 136 0.94 -17.80 7.69
C TRP A 136 -0.43 -18.37 8.06
N ILE A 137 -0.87 -18.22 9.32
CA ILE A 137 -2.24 -18.58 9.72
C ILE A 137 -3.25 -17.84 8.86
N ASN A 138 -3.09 -16.53 8.67
CA ASN A 138 -4.01 -15.73 7.83
C ASN A 138 -3.99 -16.19 6.36
N VAL A 139 -2.81 -16.48 5.80
CA VAL A 139 -2.66 -17.06 4.46
C VAL A 139 -3.45 -18.37 4.35
N LEU A 140 -3.28 -19.29 5.30
CA LEU A 140 -3.95 -20.58 5.30
C LEU A 140 -5.47 -20.43 5.42
N MET A 141 -5.95 -19.59 6.34
CA MET A 141 -7.38 -19.30 6.49
C MET A 141 -8.01 -18.80 5.20
N LEU A 142 -7.37 -17.82 4.53
CA LEU A 142 -7.88 -17.29 3.26
C LEU A 142 -7.74 -18.28 2.11
N ALA A 143 -6.66 -19.05 2.04
CA ALA A 143 -6.48 -20.09 1.04
C ALA A 143 -7.55 -21.18 1.16
N PHE A 144 -7.85 -21.63 2.38
CA PHE A 144 -8.93 -22.58 2.64
C PHE A 144 -10.29 -21.99 2.28
N TYR A 145 -10.57 -20.74 2.66
CA TYR A 145 -11.81 -20.07 2.27
C TYR A 145 -11.94 -20.00 0.75
N ILE A 146 -10.90 -19.57 0.02
CA ILE A 146 -10.92 -19.47 -1.45
C ILE A 146 -11.12 -20.85 -2.10
N LYS A 147 -10.50 -21.90 -1.55
CA LYS A 147 -10.58 -23.25 -2.11
C LYS A 147 -11.96 -23.90 -1.91
N PHE A 148 -12.61 -23.66 -0.77
CA PHE A 148 -13.83 -24.40 -0.38
C PHE A 148 -15.12 -23.57 -0.40
N SER A 149 -15.04 -22.23 -0.45
CA SER A 149 -16.23 -21.38 -0.43
C SER A 149 -16.99 -21.44 -1.78
N PRO A 150 -18.33 -21.62 -1.75
CA PRO A 150 -19.17 -21.51 -2.94
C PRO A 150 -19.03 -20.16 -3.67
N SER A 151 -18.73 -19.08 -2.94
CA SER A 151 -18.56 -17.73 -3.49
C SER A 151 -17.35 -17.61 -4.43
N CYS A 152 -16.39 -18.52 -4.35
CA CYS A 152 -15.14 -18.47 -5.12
C CYS A 152 -15.10 -19.50 -6.26
N VAL A 153 -16.14 -20.31 -6.46
CA VAL A 153 -16.13 -21.43 -7.43
C VAL A 153 -15.90 -20.96 -8.88
N GLN A 154 -16.49 -19.82 -9.26
CA GLN A 154 -16.33 -19.27 -10.62
C GLN A 154 -15.00 -18.54 -10.83
N THR A 155 -14.37 -18.08 -9.74
CA THR A 155 -13.17 -17.24 -9.78
C THR A 155 -11.89 -18.00 -9.43
N TRP A 156 -12.02 -19.14 -8.76
CA TRP A 156 -10.93 -20.05 -8.44
C TRP A 156 -11.23 -21.46 -9.00
N THR A 157 -10.80 -21.72 -10.23
CA THR A 157 -11.00 -23.00 -10.93
C THR A 157 -9.86 -24.00 -10.73
N GLY A 158 -9.02 -23.78 -9.71
CA GLY A 158 -7.81 -24.58 -9.45
C GLY A 158 -6.54 -23.97 -10.05
N PHE A 159 -5.42 -24.68 -9.89
CA PHE A 159 -4.13 -24.23 -10.42
C PHE A 159 -4.10 -24.34 -11.94
N SER A 160 -3.62 -23.28 -12.60
CA SER A 160 -3.56 -23.20 -14.07
C SER A 160 -2.16 -22.86 -14.55
N ASN A 161 -1.71 -23.57 -15.58
CA ASN A 161 -0.46 -23.26 -16.29
C ASN A 161 -0.51 -21.89 -16.98
N GLU A 162 -1.72 -21.33 -17.20
CA GLU A 162 -1.90 -19.96 -17.72
C GLU A 162 -1.23 -18.89 -16.85
N SER A 163 -1.06 -19.19 -15.56
CA SER A 163 -0.40 -18.31 -14.61
C SER A 163 1.09 -18.10 -14.91
N LEU A 164 1.74 -19.03 -15.63
CA LEU A 164 3.15 -18.95 -16.02
C LEU A 164 3.40 -18.06 -17.25
N TYR A 165 2.37 -17.77 -18.03
CA TYR A 165 2.47 -16.90 -19.19
C TYR A 165 2.21 -15.44 -18.81
N GLU A 166 2.56 -14.50 -19.70
CA GLU A 166 2.26 -13.06 -19.57
C GLU A 166 2.81 -12.39 -18.31
N VAL A 167 3.99 -12.87 -17.86
CA VAL A 167 4.78 -12.29 -16.77
C VAL A 167 5.17 -10.83 -17.08
N LEU A 168 5.64 -10.55 -18.29
CA LEU A 168 6.08 -9.21 -18.71
C LEU A 168 4.94 -8.17 -18.66
N PRO A 169 3.75 -8.41 -19.24
CA PRO A 169 2.58 -7.55 -19.06
C PRO A 169 2.20 -7.30 -17.60
N PHE A 170 2.25 -8.32 -16.73
CA PHE A 170 2.03 -8.15 -15.30
C PHE A 170 3.08 -7.21 -14.67
N LEU A 171 4.37 -7.44 -14.95
CA LEU A 171 5.46 -6.62 -14.43
C LEU A 171 5.39 -5.16 -14.90
N ARG A 172 4.92 -4.91 -16.13
CA ARG A 172 4.71 -3.56 -16.68
C ARG A 172 3.72 -2.73 -15.85
N LEU A 173 2.81 -3.38 -15.13
CA LEU A 173 1.88 -2.74 -14.20
C LEU A 173 2.37 -2.80 -12.74
N ALA A 174 2.92 -3.95 -12.34
CA ALA A 174 3.35 -4.20 -10.96
C ALA A 174 4.57 -3.39 -10.56
N VAL A 175 5.57 -3.21 -11.44
CA VAL A 175 6.78 -2.44 -11.14
C VAL A 175 6.44 -0.97 -10.89
N PRO A 176 5.70 -0.26 -11.77
CA PRO A 176 5.32 1.12 -11.46
C PRO A 176 4.43 1.24 -10.21
N SER A 177 3.56 0.27 -9.96
CA SER A 177 2.76 0.22 -8.73
C SER A 177 3.64 0.11 -7.48
N ALA A 178 4.69 -0.71 -7.54
CA ALA A 178 5.68 -0.84 -6.48
C ALA A 178 6.42 0.48 -6.26
N VAL A 179 6.94 1.07 -7.33
CA VAL A 179 7.65 2.36 -7.27
C VAL A 179 6.76 3.43 -6.66
N MET A 180 5.51 3.53 -7.08
CA MET A 180 4.55 4.51 -6.54
C MET A 180 4.40 4.37 -5.02
N VAL A 181 4.16 3.17 -4.50
CA VAL A 181 4.02 2.92 -3.05
C VAL A 181 5.34 3.09 -2.29
N CYS A 182 6.46 2.65 -2.87
CA CYS A 182 7.78 2.77 -2.24
C CYS A 182 8.25 4.22 -2.13
N LEU A 183 8.09 5.03 -3.18
CA LEU A 183 8.45 6.46 -3.17
C LEU A 183 7.70 7.21 -2.08
N GLU A 184 6.40 6.93 -1.93
CA GLU A 184 5.58 7.49 -0.86
C GLU A 184 6.10 7.04 0.51
N SER A 185 6.28 5.73 0.72
CA SER A 185 6.72 5.18 2.01
C SER A 185 8.12 5.62 2.44
N TRP A 186 9.07 5.66 1.49
CA TRP A 186 10.46 6.04 1.76
C TRP A 186 10.60 7.54 2.02
N SER A 187 9.74 8.38 1.43
CA SER A 187 9.75 9.81 1.73
C SER A 187 9.51 10.10 3.21
N PHE A 188 8.60 9.36 3.87
CA PHE A 188 8.37 9.46 5.31
C PHE A 188 9.60 9.04 6.13
N GLN A 189 10.34 8.01 5.69
CA GLN A 189 11.57 7.58 6.37
C GLN A 189 12.69 8.62 6.28
N ILE A 190 12.80 9.30 5.13
CA ILE A 190 13.74 10.41 4.95
C ILE A 190 13.40 11.56 5.92
N LEU A 191 12.10 11.88 6.10
CA LEU A 191 11.68 12.91 7.05
C LEU A 191 12.04 12.56 8.50
N VAL A 192 11.85 11.31 8.92
CA VAL A 192 12.29 10.83 10.25
C VAL A 192 13.81 11.00 10.39
N PHE A 193 14.58 10.58 9.38
CA PHE A 193 16.03 10.70 9.43
C PHE A 193 16.49 12.17 9.53
N LEU A 194 15.89 13.07 8.74
CA LEU A 194 16.20 14.51 8.79
C LEU A 194 15.88 15.13 10.15
N SER A 195 14.88 14.62 10.87
CA SER A 195 14.55 15.12 12.21
C SER A 195 15.63 14.89 13.24
N GLY A 196 16.38 13.78 13.13
CA GLY A 196 17.50 13.47 14.01
C GLY A 196 18.71 14.40 13.83
N LEU A 197 18.71 15.27 12.81
CA LEU A 197 19.77 16.23 12.53
C LEU A 197 19.44 17.65 13.04
N LEU A 198 18.27 17.86 13.66
CA LEU A 198 17.88 19.15 14.23
C LEU A 198 18.58 19.44 15.58
N PRO A 199 18.62 20.72 16.01
CA PRO A 199 19.40 21.15 17.19
C PRO A 199 19.04 20.46 18.52
N ASN A 200 17.80 19.99 18.70
CA ASN A 200 17.38 19.18 19.84
C ASN A 200 16.84 17.81 19.36
N PRO A 201 17.74 16.87 19.02
CA PRO A 201 17.34 15.65 18.31
C PRO A 201 16.45 14.74 19.15
N GLU A 202 16.60 14.70 20.48
CA GLU A 202 15.78 13.87 21.35
C GLU A 202 14.32 14.35 21.41
N LEU A 203 14.11 15.66 21.60
CA LEU A 203 12.78 16.27 21.61
C LEU A 203 12.12 16.20 20.23
N GLU A 204 12.83 16.62 19.18
CA GLU A 204 12.31 16.65 17.81
C GLU A 204 11.94 15.25 17.33
N THR A 205 12.83 14.27 17.49
CA THR A 205 12.57 12.87 17.08
C THR A 205 11.38 12.29 17.83
N SER A 206 11.25 12.58 19.13
CA SER A 206 10.11 12.10 19.94
C SER A 206 8.78 12.67 19.43
N VAL A 207 8.71 13.99 19.22
CA VAL A 207 7.50 14.68 18.74
C VAL A 207 7.10 14.22 17.34
N ILE A 208 8.08 14.07 16.44
CA ILE A 208 7.85 13.62 15.07
C ILE A 208 7.42 12.16 15.02
N THR A 209 7.99 11.30 15.88
CA THR A 209 7.57 9.91 16.01
C THR A 209 6.10 9.83 16.47
N ILE A 210 5.68 10.66 17.42
CA ILE A 210 4.27 10.74 17.84
C ILE A 210 3.38 11.19 16.69
N CYS A 211 3.79 12.23 15.94
CA CYS A 211 3.02 12.75 14.80
C CYS A 211 2.88 11.72 13.66
N ILE A 212 3.97 11.02 13.33
CA ILE A 212 3.98 9.99 12.29
C ILE A 212 3.16 8.77 12.72
N ASN A 213 3.26 8.32 13.97
CA ASN A 213 2.43 7.22 14.48
C ASN A 213 0.95 7.59 14.46
N THR A 214 0.60 8.81 14.86
CA THR A 214 -0.78 9.32 14.80
C THR A 214 -1.29 9.34 13.36
N THR A 215 -0.48 9.84 12.43
CA THR A 215 -0.79 9.85 11.00
C THR A 215 -0.95 8.45 10.44
N ALA A 216 -0.07 7.51 10.79
CA ALA A 216 -0.13 6.13 10.32
C ALA A 216 -1.43 5.43 10.77
N ILE A 217 -1.90 5.67 12.00
CA ILE A 217 -3.19 5.15 12.48
C ILE A 217 -4.34 5.74 11.67
N ILE A 218 -4.34 7.05 11.47
CA ILE A 218 -5.39 7.76 10.75
C ILE A 218 -5.46 7.34 9.28
N LEU A 219 -4.30 7.20 8.62
CA LEU A 219 -4.18 6.82 7.21
C LEU A 219 -4.78 5.46 6.88
N MET A 220 -5.02 4.59 7.86
CA MET A 220 -5.72 3.32 7.62
C MET A 220 -7.15 3.51 7.09
N ILE A 221 -7.83 4.59 7.49
CA ILE A 221 -9.19 4.88 7.02
C ILE A 221 -9.17 5.34 5.55
N PRO A 222 -8.40 6.37 5.14
CA PRO A 222 -8.18 6.70 3.73
C PRO A 222 -7.68 5.53 2.89
N PHE A 223 -6.81 4.67 3.44
CA PHE A 223 -6.31 3.50 2.70
C PHE A 223 -7.44 2.50 2.38
N GLY A 224 -8.39 2.32 3.31
CA GLY A 224 -9.62 1.57 3.06
C GLY A 224 -10.45 2.18 1.93
N LEU A 225 -10.68 3.50 1.97
CA LEU A 225 -11.39 4.23 0.91
C LEU A 225 -10.65 4.16 -0.43
N SER A 226 -9.33 4.27 -0.43
CA SER A 226 -8.45 4.13 -1.59
C SER A 226 -8.60 2.75 -2.25
N SER A 227 -8.60 1.68 -1.44
CA SER A 227 -8.84 0.33 -1.93
C SER A 227 -10.25 0.19 -2.52
N ALA A 228 -11.28 0.74 -1.86
CA ALA A 228 -12.65 0.72 -2.36
C ALA A 228 -12.80 1.50 -3.68
N ALA A 229 -12.20 2.68 -3.79
CA ALA A 229 -12.12 3.47 -5.02
C ALA A 229 -11.50 2.65 -6.15
N SER A 230 -10.35 2.03 -5.89
CA SER A 230 -9.64 1.23 -6.89
C SER A 230 -10.51 0.07 -7.40
N ILE A 231 -11.16 -0.67 -6.51
CA ILE A 231 -12.00 -1.83 -6.86
C ILE A 231 -13.23 -1.39 -7.65
N ARG A 232 -13.96 -0.37 -7.16
CA ARG A 232 -15.16 0.10 -7.85
C ARG A 232 -14.80 0.64 -9.23
N VAL A 233 -13.80 1.51 -9.32
CA VAL A 233 -13.38 2.07 -10.62
C VAL A 233 -12.92 0.97 -11.58
N SER A 234 -12.11 0.00 -11.14
CA SER A 234 -11.66 -1.08 -12.03
C SER A 234 -12.81 -1.99 -12.46
N ASN A 235 -13.75 -2.32 -11.59
CA ASN A 235 -14.92 -3.11 -11.93
C ASN A 235 -15.83 -2.40 -12.95
N GLU A 236 -16.15 -1.12 -12.73
CA GLU A 236 -16.99 -0.35 -13.67
C GLU A 236 -16.29 -0.14 -15.02
N LEU A 237 -14.95 0.04 -15.02
CA LEU A 237 -14.15 0.09 -16.24
C LEU A 237 -14.18 -1.23 -17.00
N GLY A 238 -14.06 -2.36 -16.29
CA GLY A 238 -14.13 -3.70 -16.87
C GLY A 238 -15.52 -4.02 -17.44
N ALA A 239 -16.57 -3.52 -16.81
CA ALA A 239 -17.96 -3.67 -17.26
C ALA A 239 -18.32 -2.74 -18.44
N GLU A 240 -17.38 -1.91 -18.90
CA GLU A 240 -17.61 -0.88 -19.91
C GLU A 240 -18.72 0.13 -19.50
N ASP A 241 -18.83 0.45 -18.20
CA ASP A 241 -19.78 1.43 -17.66
C ASP A 241 -19.11 2.76 -17.21
N PRO A 242 -19.03 3.77 -18.10
CA PRO A 242 -18.55 5.09 -17.76
C PRO A 242 -19.33 5.86 -16.71
N LYS A 243 -20.64 5.61 -16.63
CA LYS A 243 -21.48 6.34 -15.69
C LYS A 243 -21.23 5.79 -14.29
N GLY A 244 -21.18 4.46 -14.15
CA GLY A 244 -20.78 3.77 -12.94
C GLY A 244 -19.39 4.20 -12.45
N ALA A 245 -18.39 4.22 -13.33
CA ALA A 245 -17.03 4.63 -12.96
C ALA A 245 -16.96 6.08 -12.44
N ARG A 246 -17.64 7.03 -13.11
CA ARG A 246 -17.70 8.42 -12.65
C ARG A 246 -18.45 8.57 -11.34
N LEU A 247 -19.54 7.82 -11.15
CA LEU A 247 -20.27 7.80 -9.89
C LEU A 247 -19.40 7.29 -8.74
N ALA A 248 -18.68 6.18 -8.96
CA ALA A 248 -17.76 5.61 -7.98
C ALA A 248 -16.71 6.64 -7.55
N VAL A 249 -16.10 7.35 -8.49
CA VAL A 249 -15.13 8.41 -8.15
C VAL A 249 -15.78 9.52 -7.32
N ARG A 250 -16.94 10.05 -7.74
CA ARG A 250 -17.63 11.12 -7.01
C ARG A 250 -17.96 10.72 -5.58
N VAL A 251 -18.52 9.51 -5.40
CA VAL A 251 -18.89 9.00 -4.08
C VAL A 251 -17.67 8.87 -3.19
N VAL A 252 -16.59 8.24 -3.66
CA VAL A 252 -15.40 8.03 -2.83
C VAL A 252 -14.67 9.35 -2.54
N LEU A 253 -14.70 10.33 -3.45
CA LEU A 253 -14.17 11.68 -3.17
C LEU A 253 -14.97 12.39 -2.07
N VAL A 254 -16.30 12.33 -2.11
CA VAL A 254 -17.15 12.89 -1.04
C VAL A 254 -16.86 12.20 0.29
N LEU A 255 -16.76 10.86 0.30
CA LEU A 255 -16.40 10.09 1.49
C LEU A 255 -14.99 10.43 2.02
N GLY A 256 -14.01 10.61 1.12
CA GLY A 256 -12.65 10.97 1.50
C GLY A 256 -12.56 12.37 2.11
N ILE A 257 -13.24 13.35 1.51
CA ILE A 257 -13.28 14.72 2.04
C ILE A 257 -14.02 14.77 3.38
N SER A 258 -15.19 14.13 3.48
CA SER A 258 -15.97 14.12 4.73
C SER A 258 -15.22 13.41 5.86
N GLN A 259 -14.57 12.28 5.56
CA GLN A 259 -13.72 11.57 6.50
C GLN A 259 -12.51 12.41 6.93
N GLY A 260 -11.84 13.08 5.98
CA GLY A 260 -10.72 13.97 6.28
C GLY A 260 -11.13 15.06 7.26
N ILE A 261 -12.24 15.77 6.99
CA ILE A 261 -12.78 16.82 7.86
C ILE A 261 -13.09 16.26 9.25
N LEU A 262 -13.78 15.12 9.33
CA LEU A 262 -14.15 14.50 10.61
C LEU A 262 -12.92 14.17 11.46
N VAL A 263 -11.90 13.54 10.85
CA VAL A 263 -10.68 13.16 11.56
C VAL A 263 -9.83 14.39 11.91
N GLY A 264 -9.74 15.37 11.02
CA GLY A 264 -9.05 16.63 11.30
C GLY A 264 -9.66 17.38 12.47
N LEU A 265 -11.00 17.45 12.54
CA LEU A 265 -11.72 18.02 13.69
C LEU A 265 -11.44 17.24 14.97
N ALA A 266 -11.52 15.91 14.93
CA ALA A 266 -11.24 15.07 16.10
C ALA A 266 -9.81 15.29 16.63
N LEU A 267 -8.81 15.35 15.73
CA LEU A 267 -7.42 15.66 16.09
C LEU A 267 -7.30 17.02 16.77
N VAL A 268 -7.87 18.08 16.19
CA VAL A 268 -7.80 19.43 16.75
C VAL A 268 -8.47 19.52 18.13
N LEU A 269 -9.56 18.78 18.35
CA LEU A 269 -10.22 18.68 19.66
C LEU A 269 -9.36 17.91 20.67
N MET A 270 -8.66 16.87 20.23
CA MET A 270 -7.78 16.05 21.07
C MET A 270 -6.36 16.62 21.24
N ARG A 271 -6.04 17.79 20.68
CA ARG A 271 -4.65 18.34 20.63
C ARG A 271 -3.94 18.37 21.98
N ASN A 272 -4.66 18.68 23.06
CA ASN A 272 -4.09 18.78 24.41
C ASN A 272 -4.00 17.44 25.14
N VAL A 273 -4.63 16.38 24.62
CA VAL A 273 -4.70 15.06 25.27
C VAL A 273 -3.78 14.06 24.58
N LEU A 274 -3.60 14.18 23.26
CA LEU A 274 -2.84 13.22 22.46
C LEU A 274 -1.41 12.98 22.99
N GLY A 275 -0.70 14.03 23.39
CA GLY A 275 0.69 13.92 23.89
C GLY A 275 0.81 13.02 25.13
N TYR A 276 -0.20 13.03 26.01
CA TYR A 276 -0.20 12.22 27.24
C TYR A 276 -0.28 10.72 26.99
N ALA A 277 -0.76 10.29 25.81
CA ALA A 277 -0.80 8.87 25.47
C ALA A 277 0.59 8.30 25.15
N TYR A 278 1.59 9.16 24.89
CA TYR A 278 2.91 8.76 24.41
C TYR A 278 4.06 9.13 25.36
N SER A 279 3.94 10.24 26.10
CA SER A 279 5.03 10.74 26.94
C SER A 279 4.52 11.34 28.24
N ASN A 280 5.36 11.26 29.28
CA ASN A 280 5.17 11.97 30.55
C ASN A 280 5.95 13.30 30.59
N ASP A 281 6.78 13.59 29.58
CA ASP A 281 7.55 14.83 29.50
C ASP A 281 6.65 15.99 29.03
N ALA A 282 6.53 17.00 29.90
CA ALA A 282 5.72 18.19 29.64
C ALA A 282 6.18 18.99 28.41
N SER A 283 7.47 18.95 28.05
CA SER A 283 8.01 19.62 26.86
C SER A 283 7.52 18.93 25.58
N VAL A 284 7.57 17.60 25.53
CA VAL A 284 7.05 16.78 24.42
C VAL A 284 5.55 16.98 24.28
N ILE A 285 4.78 16.90 25.38
CA ILE A 285 3.32 17.04 25.35
C ILE A 285 2.91 18.41 24.80
N ARG A 286 3.56 19.49 25.26
CA ARG A 286 3.27 20.85 24.81
C ARG A 286 3.59 21.02 23.33
N TYR A 287 4.73 20.51 22.88
CA TYR A 287 5.13 20.62 21.48
C TYR A 287 4.19 19.81 20.57
N VAL A 288 3.80 18.59 20.96
CA VAL A 288 2.78 17.81 20.24
C VAL A 288 1.49 18.61 20.12
N SER A 289 0.99 19.23 21.20
CA SER A 289 -0.25 20.03 21.15
C SER A 289 -0.18 21.18 20.14
N THR A 290 0.96 21.85 20.02
CA THR A 290 1.16 22.90 19.01
C THR A 290 1.24 22.34 17.58
N MET A 291 1.69 21.09 17.41
CA MET A 291 1.82 20.43 16.11
C MET A 291 0.53 19.76 15.64
N VAL A 292 -0.39 19.36 16.53
CA VAL A 292 -1.62 18.64 16.13
C VAL A 292 -2.49 19.41 15.12
N PRO A 293 -2.71 20.73 15.20
CA PRO A 293 -3.49 21.44 14.18
C PRO A 293 -2.87 21.39 12.78
N ILE A 294 -1.54 21.48 12.72
CA ILE A 294 -0.75 21.31 11.48
C ILE A 294 -0.93 19.87 10.97
N LEU A 295 -0.81 18.88 11.86
CA LEU A 295 -1.00 17.47 11.55
C LEU A 295 -2.42 17.19 11.01
N ALA A 296 -3.44 17.81 11.59
CA ALA A 296 -4.83 17.68 11.15
C ALA A 296 -5.03 18.20 9.73
N ALA A 297 -4.46 19.35 9.40
CA ALA A 297 -4.50 19.90 8.04
C ALA A 297 -3.78 18.99 7.03
N SER A 298 -2.60 18.47 7.39
CA SER A 298 -1.88 17.46 6.58
C SER A 298 -2.73 16.23 6.30
N ASN A 299 -3.32 15.64 7.36
CA ASN A 299 -4.07 14.38 7.26
C ASN A 299 -5.33 14.50 6.39
N ILE A 300 -5.98 15.67 6.36
CA ILE A 300 -7.11 15.93 5.43
C ILE A 300 -6.65 15.78 3.98
N ILE A 301 -5.51 16.37 3.66
CA ILE A 301 -4.96 16.43 2.32
C ILE A 301 -4.44 15.06 1.90
N ASP A 302 -3.69 14.39 2.79
CA ASP A 302 -3.24 13.02 2.58
C ASP A 302 -4.41 12.06 2.38
N GLY A 303 -5.51 12.26 3.11
CA GLY A 303 -6.72 11.45 2.94
C GLY A 303 -7.28 11.54 1.52
N VAL A 304 -7.40 12.75 0.98
CA VAL A 304 -7.86 12.99 -0.40
C VAL A 304 -6.86 12.43 -1.42
N GLN A 305 -5.56 12.66 -1.20
CA GLN A 305 -4.48 12.12 -2.03
C GLN A 305 -4.55 10.59 -2.09
N CYS A 306 -4.77 9.93 -0.95
CA CYS A 306 -4.80 8.48 -0.84
C CYS A 306 -5.96 7.91 -1.66
N VAL A 307 -7.14 8.54 -1.60
CA VAL A 307 -8.31 8.18 -2.42
C VAL A 307 -8.02 8.34 -3.91
N LEU A 308 -7.42 9.46 -4.32
CA LEU A 308 -7.05 9.71 -5.72
C LEU A 308 -6.03 8.68 -6.24
N SER A 309 -5.06 8.33 -5.40
CA SER A 309 -4.08 7.28 -5.65
C SER A 309 -4.77 5.92 -5.91
N GLY A 310 -5.83 5.61 -5.17
CA GLY A 310 -6.69 4.45 -5.42
C GLY A 310 -7.38 4.48 -6.79
N ILE A 311 -7.92 5.63 -7.19
CA ILE A 311 -8.53 5.81 -8.52
C ILE A 311 -7.51 5.58 -9.64
N VAL A 312 -6.29 6.12 -9.49
CA VAL A 312 -5.18 5.92 -10.44
C VAL A 312 -4.84 4.44 -10.59
N ARG A 313 -4.81 3.67 -9.50
CA ARG A 313 -4.60 2.21 -9.53
C ARG A 313 -5.77 1.49 -10.21
N GLY A 314 -7.02 1.84 -9.89
CA GLY A 314 -8.21 1.25 -10.53
C GLY A 314 -8.23 1.45 -12.06
N CYS A 315 -7.78 2.62 -12.52
CA CYS A 315 -7.67 2.95 -13.95
C CYS A 315 -6.48 2.29 -14.67
N GLY A 316 -5.54 1.66 -13.95
CA GLY A 316 -4.32 1.12 -14.56
C GLY A 316 -3.28 2.19 -14.93
N TRP A 317 -3.29 3.35 -14.26
CA TRP A 317 -2.40 4.49 -14.57
C TRP A 317 -1.21 4.62 -13.61
N GLN A 318 -0.77 3.52 -13.01
CA GLN A 318 0.27 3.50 -11.98
C GLN A 318 1.61 4.04 -12.47
N LYS A 319 1.93 3.91 -13.76
CA LYS A 319 3.14 4.53 -14.34
C LYS A 319 3.16 6.05 -14.18
N ILE A 320 2.00 6.69 -14.38
CA ILE A 320 1.90 8.14 -14.24
C ILE A 320 1.86 8.52 -12.77
N GLY A 321 1.14 7.75 -11.95
CA GLY A 321 1.18 7.91 -10.50
C GLY A 321 2.62 7.88 -9.96
N ALA A 322 3.44 6.93 -10.42
CA ALA A 322 4.84 6.84 -10.04
C ALA A 322 5.66 8.10 -10.40
N TYR A 323 5.49 8.65 -11.61
CA TYR A 323 6.17 9.90 -12.00
C TYR A 323 5.69 11.11 -11.18
N ILE A 324 4.40 11.18 -10.90
CA ILE A 324 3.84 12.24 -10.04
C ILE A 324 4.42 12.11 -8.63
N ASN A 325 4.44 10.92 -8.04
CA ASN A 325 5.04 10.67 -6.73
C ASN A 325 6.52 11.08 -6.73
N LEU A 326 7.29 10.70 -7.75
CA LEU A 326 8.70 11.07 -7.83
C LEU A 326 8.90 12.60 -7.85
N GLY A 327 8.17 13.31 -8.72
CA GLY A 327 8.30 14.76 -8.82
C GLY A 327 7.84 15.49 -7.56
N SER A 328 6.68 15.11 -7.02
CA SER A 328 6.12 15.78 -5.85
C SER A 328 6.89 15.50 -4.57
N TYR A 329 7.20 14.23 -4.25
CA TYR A 329 7.92 13.89 -3.02
C TYR A 329 9.39 14.28 -3.10
N TYR A 330 10.11 13.94 -4.18
CA TYR A 330 11.57 14.01 -4.21
C TYR A 330 12.13 15.28 -4.86
N LEU A 331 11.45 15.86 -5.86
CA LEU A 331 11.97 17.08 -6.50
C LEU A 331 11.50 18.36 -5.82
N VAL A 332 10.37 18.32 -5.11
CA VAL A 332 9.79 19.51 -4.48
C VAL A 332 9.59 19.33 -2.98
N GLY A 333 8.89 18.28 -2.55
CA GLY A 333 8.50 18.06 -1.16
C GLY A 333 9.70 17.99 -0.20
N ILE A 334 10.61 17.03 -0.41
CA ILE A 334 11.80 16.83 0.43
C ILE A 334 12.72 18.08 0.42
N PRO A 335 13.11 18.66 -0.73
CA PRO A 335 13.91 19.89 -0.74
C PRO A 335 13.27 21.05 0.01
N LEU A 336 11.95 21.26 -0.16
CA LEU A 336 11.23 22.31 0.55
C LEU A 336 11.18 22.05 2.06
N SER A 337 10.96 20.79 2.47
CA SER A 337 11.02 20.40 3.87
C SER A 337 12.41 20.66 4.49
N ILE A 338 13.50 20.39 3.76
CA ILE A 338 14.86 20.68 4.22
C ILE A 338 15.06 22.19 4.39
N VAL A 339 14.68 23.00 3.40
CA VAL A 339 14.82 24.46 3.47
C VAL A 339 14.05 25.04 4.66
N LEU A 340 12.80 24.62 4.86
CA LEU A 340 11.98 25.12 5.96
C LEU A 340 12.49 24.68 7.34
N ALA A 341 12.98 23.45 7.46
CA ALA A 341 13.49 22.93 8.72
C ALA A 341 14.84 23.54 9.11
N PHE A 342 15.79 23.64 8.17
CA PHE A 342 17.18 24.02 8.49
C PHE A 342 17.49 25.49 8.23
N VAL A 343 16.86 26.14 7.24
CA VAL A 343 17.15 27.55 6.90
C VAL A 343 16.20 28.49 7.63
N PHE A 344 14.91 28.15 7.68
CA PHE A 344 13.90 28.99 8.34
C PHE A 344 13.64 28.58 9.80
N HIS A 345 14.30 27.53 10.29
CA HIS A 345 14.18 27.02 11.66
C HIS A 345 12.74 26.74 12.11
N ILE A 346 11.86 26.35 11.18
CA ILE A 346 10.43 26.09 11.48
C ILE A 346 10.17 24.63 11.89
N GLY A 347 11.21 23.92 12.35
CA GLY A 347 11.14 22.49 12.73
C GLY A 347 10.84 21.56 11.54
N VAL A 348 10.71 20.25 11.80
CA VAL A 348 10.29 19.31 10.74
C VAL A 348 8.79 19.43 10.51
N MET A 349 8.41 20.31 9.61
CA MET A 349 7.04 20.35 9.11
C MET A 349 6.82 19.30 8.02
N VAL A 350 6.10 18.23 8.40
CA VAL A 350 5.49 17.21 7.53
C VAL A 350 4.53 17.82 6.49
N ASN A 351 4.08 19.06 6.72
CA ASN A 351 3.00 19.74 6.00
C ASN A 351 3.17 19.85 4.48
N ASN A 352 4.36 20.12 3.94
CA ASN A 352 4.44 20.61 2.55
C ASN A 352 4.34 19.52 1.48
N ILE A 353 4.67 18.28 1.84
CA ILE A 353 4.76 17.19 0.87
C ILE A 353 3.37 16.83 0.33
N SER A 354 2.37 16.79 1.20
CA SER A 354 0.98 16.44 0.89
C SER A 354 0.29 17.48 0.00
N PHE A 355 0.53 18.77 0.24
CA PHE A 355 -0.02 19.87 -0.58
C PHE A 355 0.50 19.82 -2.02
N ILE A 356 1.80 19.58 -2.20
CA ILE A 356 2.44 19.54 -3.52
C ILE A 356 2.02 18.29 -4.31
N HIS A 357 1.76 17.17 -3.64
CA HIS A 357 1.34 15.91 -4.26
C HIS A 357 -0.13 15.92 -4.71
N THR A 358 -1.00 16.50 -3.90
CA THR A 358 -2.45 16.43 -4.13
C THR A 358 -2.85 17.13 -5.42
N TYR A 359 -2.22 18.26 -5.75
CA TYR A 359 -2.60 19.07 -6.90
C TYR A 359 -2.35 18.39 -8.27
N PRO A 360 -1.15 17.82 -8.57
CA PRO A 360 -0.93 17.05 -9.80
C PRO A 360 -1.81 15.79 -9.90
N THR A 361 -2.00 15.06 -8.79
CA THR A 361 -2.80 13.83 -8.77
C THR A 361 -4.28 14.13 -8.99
N PHE A 362 -4.77 15.23 -8.41
CA PHE A 362 -6.11 15.75 -8.64
C PHE A 362 -6.30 16.22 -10.08
N ILE A 363 -5.37 17.01 -10.64
CA ILE A 363 -5.44 17.45 -12.04
C ILE A 363 -5.41 16.26 -13.00
N LEU A 364 -4.54 15.27 -12.78
CA LEU A 364 -4.51 14.08 -13.61
C LEU A 364 -5.86 13.35 -13.58
N SER A 365 -6.36 13.11 -12.38
CA SER A 365 -7.64 12.43 -12.17
C SER A 365 -8.76 13.23 -12.84
N ALA A 366 -8.86 14.54 -12.60
CA ALA A 366 -9.87 15.42 -13.19
C ALA A 366 -9.78 15.53 -14.72
N LYS A 367 -8.58 15.78 -15.28
CA LYS A 367 -8.35 15.99 -16.72
C LYS A 367 -8.53 14.71 -17.54
N ARG A 368 -8.28 13.54 -16.96
CA ARG A 368 -8.58 12.27 -17.62
C ARG A 368 -10.00 11.81 -17.36
N MET A 369 -10.58 12.16 -16.21
CA MET A 369 -11.99 11.94 -15.96
C MET A 369 -12.88 12.72 -16.93
N SER A 370 -12.50 13.96 -17.26
CA SER A 370 -13.18 14.75 -18.28
C SER A 370 -12.99 14.20 -19.70
N LYS A 371 -11.99 13.35 -19.91
CA LYS A 371 -11.74 12.62 -21.16
C LYS A 371 -12.35 11.20 -21.18
N PHE A 372 -13.13 10.79 -20.17
CA PHE A 372 -13.95 9.56 -20.20
C PHE A 372 -15.13 9.69 -21.19
N ASP A 373 -14.83 10.01 -22.44
CA ASP A 373 -15.74 9.95 -23.56
C ASP A 373 -15.47 8.69 -24.40
N LYS A 374 -16.49 8.17 -25.11
CA LYS A 374 -16.56 6.82 -25.69
C LYS A 374 -15.31 6.36 -26.48
N SER A 375 -14.52 7.27 -27.05
CA SER A 375 -13.30 6.94 -27.81
C SER A 375 -12.08 6.61 -26.92
N SER A 376 -11.94 7.25 -25.75
CA SER A 376 -10.88 6.97 -24.78
C SER A 376 -11.13 5.67 -23.99
N TRP A 377 -12.40 5.22 -23.94
CA TRP A 377 -12.81 3.96 -23.31
C TRP A 377 -12.13 2.77 -23.96
N ARG A 378 -12.19 2.71 -25.30
CA ARG A 378 -11.58 1.63 -26.09
C ARG A 378 -10.07 1.52 -25.86
N THR A 379 -9.34 2.63 -25.76
CA THR A 379 -7.88 2.57 -25.64
C THR A 379 -7.40 2.08 -24.27
N SER A 380 -8.14 2.36 -23.19
CA SER A 380 -7.74 1.95 -21.83
C SER A 380 -8.26 0.56 -21.46
N SER A 381 -9.46 0.16 -21.92
CA SER A 381 -10.01 -1.20 -21.70
C SER A 381 -9.51 -2.20 -22.74
N MET A 382 -9.44 -1.86 -24.04
CA MET A 382 -9.01 -2.81 -25.08
C MET A 382 -7.51 -3.13 -24.99
N ASN A 383 -6.62 -2.18 -24.68
CA ASN A 383 -5.19 -2.49 -24.65
C ASN A 383 -4.78 -3.51 -23.57
N GLN A 384 -5.57 -3.67 -22.51
CA GLN A 384 -5.36 -4.72 -21.51
C GLN A 384 -6.26 -5.92 -21.83
N ILE A 385 -7.58 -5.76 -21.90
CA ILE A 385 -8.51 -6.90 -22.03
C ILE A 385 -8.41 -7.60 -23.40
N VAL A 386 -8.23 -6.86 -24.50
CA VAL A 386 -8.11 -7.46 -25.86
C VAL A 386 -6.75 -8.11 -26.06
N PHE A 387 -5.67 -7.59 -25.47
CA PHE A 387 -4.37 -8.25 -25.50
C PHE A 387 -4.43 -9.61 -24.79
N TYR A 388 -4.99 -9.65 -23.58
CA TYR A 388 -5.17 -10.88 -22.80
C TYR A 388 -6.18 -11.86 -23.44
N SER A 389 -7.30 -11.36 -23.98
CA SER A 389 -8.33 -12.20 -24.61
C SER A 389 -7.96 -12.74 -26.00
N LEU A 390 -7.25 -11.98 -26.84
CA LEU A 390 -6.83 -12.46 -28.17
C LEU A 390 -5.62 -13.39 -28.09
N TYR A 391 -4.72 -13.17 -27.13
CA TYR A 391 -3.52 -14.00 -26.94
C TYR A 391 -3.82 -15.34 -26.26
N SER A 392 -4.80 -15.37 -25.34
CA SER A 392 -5.35 -16.59 -24.73
C SER A 392 -6.01 -17.51 -25.77
N LYS A 393 -6.80 -16.94 -26.70
CA LYS A 393 -7.64 -17.73 -27.60
C LYS A 393 -6.98 -18.19 -28.91
N ASN A 394 -5.84 -17.63 -29.32
CA ASN A 394 -5.37 -17.83 -30.69
C ASN A 394 -3.89 -18.25 -30.80
N LYS A 395 -3.66 -19.57 -30.97
CA LYS A 395 -2.33 -20.19 -31.15
C LYS A 395 -1.57 -19.62 -32.36
N GLN A 396 -2.28 -19.08 -33.35
CA GLN A 396 -1.74 -18.52 -34.59
C GLN A 396 -1.26 -17.06 -34.44
N ILE A 397 -1.74 -16.33 -33.41
CA ILE A 397 -1.26 -14.98 -33.07
C ILE A 397 0.05 -15.07 -32.26
N ARG A 398 0.25 -16.15 -31.48
CA ARG A 398 1.53 -16.40 -30.77
C ARG A 398 2.73 -16.49 -31.70
N SER A 399 2.62 -17.13 -32.85
CA SER A 399 3.74 -17.28 -33.78
C SER A 399 4.05 -16.00 -34.58
N LYS A 400 3.04 -15.18 -34.88
CA LYS A 400 3.22 -13.92 -35.62
C LYS A 400 3.77 -12.77 -34.76
N LEU A 401 3.54 -12.77 -33.44
CA LEU A 401 4.11 -11.74 -32.55
C LEU A 401 5.56 -12.02 -32.15
N ILE A 402 6.00 -13.29 -32.19
CA ILE A 402 7.41 -13.66 -31.97
C ILE A 402 8.29 -13.29 -33.17
N SER A 403 7.72 -13.10 -34.37
CA SER A 403 8.48 -12.71 -35.57
C SER A 403 8.57 -11.20 -35.82
N VAL A 404 8.00 -10.36 -34.94
CA VAL A 404 7.99 -8.88 -35.09
C VAL A 404 8.61 -8.17 -33.88
N TYR A 405 9.26 -8.91 -32.98
CA TYR A 405 10.13 -8.37 -31.93
C TYR A 405 11.51 -9.03 -31.97
#